data_AF-A0A9J7IY64-F1
#
_entry.id   AF-A0A9J7IY64-F1
#
_cell.length_a   1.000
_cell.length_b   1.000
_cell.length_c   1.000
_cell.angle_alpha   90.00
_cell.angle_beta   90.00
_cell.angle_gamma   90.00
#
_symmetry.space_group_name_H-M   'P 1'
#
loop_
_entity.id
_entity.type
_entity.pdbx_description
1 polymer ?
#
loop_
_entity_poly.entity_id
_entity_poly.type
_entity_poly.pdbx_seq_one_letter_code
_entity_poly.pdbx_strand_id
1 'polypeptide(L)'
;MIVLTLLVIATMLANYHATNETRRIFRGVEDFEGKYPYVVALYNDYRRCTGTLIDPNWVLTAAHCLTVSKYVQFGNMTTPFNETQSKRRILHMEQPTAAYAMIPDLGLIYIDVVTMAEYGHISAVDYEAIQGHAVEYAGYGFTQKDLTKDIARVFQDDQIRPLQIGSGIVSKCESIGVSAPHICLASKCSNKLQQTLPGDTGGPLFFNGKVAAVHVGSQTLNSIRYYTPLSPYLTWIQKVIGDQHLHRKYSELFNTSSAIQDKRASGLCHVSFCRGCFLKKEFIKNNPSFSRKLAFPPCDSCFQIRVVVYRFASII
;
A
#
# COMPACT_ATOMS: atom_id res chain seq x y z
N MET A 1 -41.21 -43.98 9.78
CA MET A 1 -39.87 -43.83 10.39
C MET A 1 -38.79 -43.47 9.37
N ILE A 2 -38.74 -44.11 8.19
CA ILE A 2 -37.69 -43.87 7.16
C ILE A 2 -37.67 -42.43 6.61
N VAL A 3 -38.83 -41.79 6.43
CA VAL A 3 -38.92 -40.40 5.94
C VAL A 3 -38.35 -39.41 6.95
N LEU A 4 -38.54 -39.66 8.25
CA LEU A 4 -38.04 -38.79 9.33
C LEU A 4 -36.51 -38.88 9.44
N THR A 5 -35.95 -40.08 9.26
CA THR A 5 -34.49 -40.30 9.26
C THR A 5 -33.81 -39.64 8.04
N LEU A 6 -34.43 -39.67 6.86
CA LEU A 6 -33.89 -38.98 5.68
C LEU A 6 -33.91 -37.46 5.83
N LEU A 7 -34.95 -36.90 6.47
CA LEU A 7 -35.02 -35.45 6.75
C LEU A 7 -33.94 -34.99 7.73
N VAL A 8 -33.66 -35.80 8.76
CA VAL A 8 -32.59 -35.54 9.75
C VAL A 8 -31.21 -35.64 9.10
N ILE A 9 -30.99 -36.60 8.19
CA ILE A 9 -29.73 -36.71 7.46
C ILE A 9 -29.55 -35.53 6.49
N ALA A 10 -30.62 -35.09 5.82
CA ALA A 10 -30.57 -33.92 4.92
C ALA A 10 -30.27 -32.61 5.67
N THR A 11 -30.83 -32.40 6.87
CA THR A 11 -30.50 -31.23 7.71
C THR A 11 -29.09 -31.31 8.29
N MET A 12 -28.62 -32.50 8.66
CA MET A 12 -27.23 -32.71 9.11
C MET A 12 -26.22 -32.48 7.98
N LEU A 13 -26.51 -32.90 6.74
CA LEU A 13 -25.67 -32.64 5.56
C LEU A 13 -25.71 -31.16 5.14
N ALA A 14 -26.88 -30.51 5.22
CA ALA A 14 -27.00 -29.06 4.99
C ALA A 14 -26.21 -28.24 6.04
N ASN A 15 -26.16 -28.70 7.29
CA ASN A 15 -25.32 -28.11 8.34
C ASN A 15 -23.83 -28.44 8.18
N TYR A 16 -23.48 -29.60 7.64
CA TYR A 16 -22.09 -29.99 7.37
C TYR A 16 -21.48 -29.16 6.23
N HIS A 17 -22.29 -28.76 5.24
CA HIS A 17 -21.83 -27.89 4.15
C HIS A 17 -21.58 -26.42 4.56
N ALA A 18 -21.95 -26.02 5.78
CA ALA A 18 -21.75 -24.64 6.27
C ALA A 18 -20.39 -24.40 6.95
N THR A 19 -19.49 -25.37 7.02
CA THR A 19 -18.16 -25.20 7.65
C THR A 19 -17.04 -25.08 6.63
N ASN A 20 -17.07 -23.99 5.85
CA ASN A 20 -15.85 -23.50 5.22
C ASN A 20 -15.88 -21.96 5.08
N GLU A 21 -16.22 -21.25 6.17
CA GLU A 21 -16.16 -19.78 6.24
C GLU A 21 -14.69 -19.32 6.31
N THR A 22 -14.01 -19.39 5.17
CA THR A 22 -12.77 -18.66 4.93
C THR A 22 -13.15 -17.22 4.56
N ARG A 23 -13.24 -16.33 5.55
CA ARG A 23 -13.49 -14.89 5.36
C ARG A 23 -12.35 -14.10 6.03
N ARG A 24 -11.69 -13.19 5.31
CA ARG A 24 -10.61 -12.32 5.84
C ARG A 24 -11.22 -11.15 6.61
N ILE A 25 -10.48 -10.54 7.53
CA ILE A 25 -11.03 -10.19 8.84
C ILE A 25 -11.83 -11.39 9.36
N PHE A 26 -11.36 -12.12 10.36
CA PHE A 26 -12.03 -13.34 10.80
C PHE A 26 -13.51 -13.07 11.06
N ARG A 27 -14.41 -13.71 10.29
CA ARG A 27 -15.88 -13.49 10.29
C ARG A 27 -16.35 -12.10 9.83
N GLY A 28 -15.59 -11.45 8.97
CA GLY A 28 -15.96 -10.24 8.23
C GLY A 28 -16.91 -10.48 7.08
N VAL A 29 -17.25 -9.38 6.40
CA VAL A 29 -18.10 -9.36 5.21
C VAL A 29 -17.24 -9.01 4.01
N GLU A 30 -17.42 -9.75 2.91
CA GLU A 30 -16.68 -9.46 1.68
C GLU A 30 -17.19 -8.17 1.05
N ASP A 31 -16.27 -7.34 0.57
CA ASP A 31 -16.59 -6.11 -0.14
C ASP A 31 -16.86 -6.38 -1.63
N PHE A 32 -17.94 -7.11 -1.92
CA PHE A 32 -18.30 -7.45 -3.31
C PHE A 32 -18.67 -6.24 -4.17
N GLU A 33 -19.17 -5.19 -3.54
CA GLU A 33 -19.59 -3.96 -4.21
C GLU A 33 -18.41 -3.00 -4.45
N GLY A 34 -17.23 -3.30 -3.91
CA GLY A 34 -16.07 -2.43 -4.02
C GLY A 34 -16.27 -1.09 -3.33
N LYS A 35 -16.87 -1.11 -2.13
CA LYS A 35 -17.09 0.07 -1.27
C LYS A 35 -15.80 0.83 -0.97
N TYR A 36 -14.68 0.11 -0.86
CA TYR A 36 -13.37 0.70 -0.54
C TYR A 36 -12.31 0.33 -1.59
N PRO A 37 -12.43 0.81 -2.84
CA PRO A 37 -11.60 0.37 -3.97
C PRO A 37 -10.13 0.80 -3.84
N TYR A 38 -9.88 1.81 -3.01
CA TYR A 38 -8.56 2.35 -2.70
C TYR A 38 -7.81 1.58 -1.60
N VAL A 39 -8.41 0.55 -1.01
CA VAL A 39 -7.70 -0.31 -0.04
C VAL A 39 -6.84 -1.31 -0.80
N VAL A 40 -5.54 -1.29 -0.51
CA VAL A 40 -4.50 -2.01 -1.27
C VAL A 40 -3.83 -3.07 -0.42
N ALA A 41 -3.28 -4.08 -1.07
CA ALA A 41 -2.46 -5.09 -0.40
C ALA A 41 -0.98 -4.76 -0.59
N LEU A 42 -0.22 -4.81 0.50
CA LEU A 42 1.22 -4.66 0.50
C LEU A 42 1.88 -6.04 0.45
N TYR A 43 2.74 -6.21 -0.54
CA TYR A 43 3.20 -7.51 -0.99
C TYR A 43 4.72 -7.59 -1.05
N ASN A 44 5.26 -8.76 -0.67
CA ASN A 44 6.65 -9.14 -0.99
C ASN A 44 6.64 -10.53 -1.65
N ASP A 45 6.76 -11.60 -0.88
CA ASP A 45 6.60 -12.97 -1.40
C ASP A 45 5.13 -13.44 -1.26
N TYR A 46 4.42 -12.83 -0.32
CA TYR A 46 3.01 -12.99 0.00
C TYR A 46 2.46 -11.65 0.51
N ARG A 47 1.14 -11.59 0.77
CA ARG A 47 0.49 -10.41 1.39
C ARG A 47 0.99 -10.22 2.81
N ARG A 48 1.71 -9.13 3.06
CA ARG A 48 2.35 -8.83 4.35
C ARG A 48 1.54 -7.87 5.20
N CYS A 49 0.97 -6.87 4.54
CA CYS A 49 0.21 -5.80 5.16
C CYS A 49 -0.90 -5.34 4.21
N THR A 50 -1.74 -4.46 4.71
CA THR A 50 -2.73 -3.68 3.96
C THR A 50 -2.28 -2.21 3.96
N GLY A 51 -2.76 -1.42 3.01
CA GLY A 51 -2.62 0.03 2.98
C GLY A 51 -3.82 0.69 2.34
N THR A 52 -3.79 2.02 2.24
CA THR A 52 -4.86 2.81 1.65
C THR A 52 -4.27 3.81 0.66
N LEU A 53 -4.67 3.77 -0.61
CA LEU A 53 -4.38 4.84 -1.57
C LEU A 53 -5.14 6.10 -1.17
N ILE A 54 -4.42 7.11 -0.72
CA ILE A 54 -4.98 8.42 -0.31
C ILE A 54 -4.74 9.50 -1.37
N ASP A 55 -3.89 9.21 -2.35
CA ASP A 55 -3.59 10.02 -3.53
C ASP A 55 -3.13 9.06 -4.67
N PRO A 56 -3.18 9.44 -5.97
CA PRO A 56 -2.72 8.62 -7.08
C PRO A 56 -1.36 7.92 -6.92
N ASN A 57 -0.43 8.49 -6.17
CA ASN A 57 0.93 7.97 -5.97
C ASN A 57 1.28 7.74 -4.48
N TRP A 58 0.35 7.97 -3.54
CA TRP A 58 0.59 7.82 -2.11
C TRP A 58 -0.31 6.78 -1.46
N VAL A 59 0.33 5.81 -0.81
CA VAL A 59 -0.32 4.80 0.02
C VAL A 59 0.00 5.04 1.48
N LEU A 60 -1.03 5.18 2.30
CA LEU A 60 -0.97 5.24 3.75
C LEU A 60 -0.96 3.83 4.36
N THR A 61 -0.08 3.59 5.32
CA THR A 61 0.05 2.30 6.01
C THR A 61 0.76 2.47 7.37
N ALA A 62 1.10 1.37 8.04
CA ALA A 62 1.90 1.39 9.26
C ALA A 62 3.40 1.46 8.92
N ALA A 63 4.22 2.07 9.79
CA ALA A 63 5.65 2.20 9.58
C ALA A 63 6.36 0.84 9.52
N HIS A 64 5.97 -0.12 10.36
CA HIS A 64 6.57 -1.46 10.31
C HIS A 64 6.22 -2.23 9.03
N CYS A 65 5.20 -1.82 8.27
CA CYS A 65 4.86 -2.42 6.99
C CYS A 65 5.82 -1.98 5.86
N LEU A 66 6.52 -0.86 6.04
CA LEU A 66 7.45 -0.30 5.05
C LEU A 66 8.62 -1.25 4.79
N THR A 67 9.19 -1.85 5.83
CA THR A 67 10.39 -2.70 5.72
C THR A 67 10.13 -4.11 5.21
N VAL A 68 8.87 -4.54 5.23
CA VAL A 68 8.47 -5.92 4.86
C VAL A 68 7.77 -6.00 3.50
N SER A 69 7.60 -4.87 2.80
CA SER A 69 6.82 -4.78 1.56
C SER A 69 7.68 -4.27 0.41
N LYS A 70 7.48 -4.82 -0.79
CA LYS A 70 8.17 -4.40 -2.03
C LYS A 70 7.21 -3.89 -3.10
N TYR A 71 5.96 -4.32 -3.06
CA TYR A 71 4.95 -4.00 -4.05
C TYR A 71 3.63 -3.60 -3.39
N VAL A 72 2.86 -2.80 -4.11
CA VAL A 72 1.47 -2.49 -3.82
C VAL A 72 0.62 -3.18 -4.89
N GLN A 73 -0.27 -4.08 -4.50
CA GLN A 73 -1.33 -4.60 -5.37
C GLN A 73 -2.61 -3.77 -5.13
N PHE A 74 -3.35 -3.46 -6.19
CA PHE A 74 -4.58 -2.66 -6.15
C PHE A 74 -5.65 -3.28 -7.08
N GLY A 75 -6.89 -2.78 -7.03
CA GLY A 75 -7.97 -3.28 -7.89
C GLY A 75 -8.36 -4.72 -7.57
N ASN A 76 -8.43 -5.58 -8.60
CA ASN A 76 -8.89 -6.95 -8.41
C ASN A 76 -7.86 -7.83 -7.67
N MET A 77 -8.24 -8.27 -6.47
CA MET A 77 -7.46 -9.10 -5.57
C MET A 77 -7.73 -10.61 -5.72
N THR A 78 -8.63 -10.98 -6.64
CA THR A 78 -8.92 -12.37 -7.02
C THR A 78 -8.08 -12.85 -8.21
N THR A 79 -7.11 -12.06 -8.66
CA THR A 79 -6.08 -12.50 -9.60
C THR A 79 -4.77 -12.76 -8.85
N PRO A 80 -4.08 -13.89 -9.10
CA PRO A 80 -2.79 -14.18 -8.49
C PRO A 80 -1.80 -13.01 -8.66
N PHE A 81 -0.98 -12.74 -7.64
CA PHE A 81 -0.03 -11.62 -7.66
C PHE A 81 0.97 -11.66 -8.83
N ASN A 82 1.37 -12.87 -9.25
CA ASN A 82 2.30 -13.03 -10.37
C ASN A 82 1.64 -12.73 -11.73
N GLU A 83 0.34 -12.95 -11.84
CA GLU A 83 -0.44 -12.80 -13.08
C GLU A 83 -1.10 -11.41 -13.19
N THR A 84 -1.33 -10.72 -12.07
CA THR A 84 -1.97 -9.41 -12.07
C THR A 84 -1.06 -8.31 -12.65
N GLN A 85 -1.66 -7.43 -13.44
CA GLN A 85 -1.06 -6.16 -13.87
C GLN A 85 -1.36 -5.01 -12.88
N SER A 86 -2.30 -5.22 -11.96
CA SER A 86 -2.71 -4.23 -10.95
C SER A 86 -1.74 -4.24 -9.77
N LYS A 87 -0.46 -4.04 -10.07
CA LYS A 87 0.61 -3.90 -9.09
C LYS A 87 1.56 -2.75 -9.44
N ARG A 88 2.14 -2.13 -8.41
CA ARG A 88 3.23 -1.15 -8.51
C ARG A 88 4.36 -1.56 -7.59
N ARG A 89 5.59 -1.27 -8.03
CA ARG A 89 6.76 -1.37 -7.17
C ARG A 89 6.75 -0.21 -6.19
N ILE A 90 7.18 -0.46 -4.96
CA ILE A 90 7.43 0.62 -3.99
C ILE A 90 8.68 1.37 -4.42
N LEU A 91 8.51 2.68 -4.47
CA LEU A 91 9.46 3.61 -5.04
C LEU A 91 10.22 4.35 -3.96
N HIS A 92 9.49 4.81 -2.94
CA HIS A 92 10.06 5.46 -1.77
C HIS A 92 9.14 5.25 -0.56
N MET A 93 9.68 5.48 0.63
CA MET A 93 8.97 5.31 1.91
C MET A 93 9.30 6.48 2.83
N GLU A 94 8.27 7.03 3.48
CA GLU A 94 8.37 8.10 4.46
C GLU A 94 7.71 7.67 5.77
N GLN A 95 8.29 8.06 6.89
CA GLN A 95 7.71 7.88 8.22
C GLN A 95 8.06 9.10 9.08
N PRO A 96 7.26 9.44 10.11
CA PRO A 96 7.59 10.53 11.01
C PRO A 96 8.95 10.30 11.71
N THR A 97 9.81 11.30 11.72
CA THR A 97 11.05 11.27 12.51
C THR A 97 10.79 11.92 13.87
N ALA A 98 11.17 11.26 14.97
CA ALA A 98 11.04 11.83 16.31
C ALA A 98 12.26 12.69 16.65
N ALA A 99 12.04 13.92 17.12
CA ALA A 99 13.09 14.69 17.80
C ALA A 99 13.30 14.21 19.25
N TYR A 100 12.24 13.76 19.93
CA TYR A 100 12.29 13.25 21.31
C TYR A 100 11.21 12.18 21.52
N ALA A 101 11.63 10.93 21.67
CA ALA A 101 10.91 9.76 22.20
C ALA A 101 9.42 9.58 21.84
N MET A 102 9.17 8.98 20.66
CA MET A 102 8.15 7.99 20.28
C MET A 102 7.75 8.22 18.82
N ILE A 103 8.35 7.44 17.92
CA ILE A 103 7.96 7.46 16.51
C ILE A 103 6.60 6.75 16.39
N PRO A 104 5.55 7.41 15.90
CA PRO A 104 4.28 6.73 15.64
C PRO A 104 4.47 5.66 14.56
N ASP A 105 3.74 4.55 14.68
CA ASP A 105 3.77 3.47 13.69
C ASP A 105 2.89 3.82 12.47
N LEU A 106 3.31 4.87 11.76
CA LEU A 106 2.62 5.46 10.63
C LEU A 106 3.60 5.66 9.48
N GLY A 107 3.22 5.27 8.28
CA GLY A 107 4.07 5.31 7.09
C GLY A 107 3.32 5.75 5.84
N LEU A 108 4.06 6.38 4.93
CA LEU A 108 3.64 6.71 3.59
C LEU A 108 4.55 6.00 2.59
N ILE A 109 3.93 5.36 1.59
CA ILE A 109 4.61 4.69 0.49
C ILE A 109 4.34 5.49 -0.78
N TYR A 110 5.41 5.84 -1.49
CA TYR A 110 5.32 6.41 -2.82
C TYR A 110 5.37 5.30 -3.87
N ILE A 111 4.51 5.40 -4.88
CA ILE A 111 4.44 4.48 -6.04
C ILE A 111 4.23 5.25 -7.35
N ASP A 112 4.35 4.56 -8.49
CA ASP A 112 3.90 5.13 -9.76
C ASP A 112 2.38 5.32 -9.74
N VAL A 113 1.92 6.31 -10.48
CA VAL A 113 0.52 6.72 -10.53
C VAL A 113 -0.42 5.53 -10.79
N VAL A 114 -1.45 5.44 -9.95
CA VAL A 114 -2.57 4.53 -10.06
C VAL A 114 -3.84 5.35 -10.19
N THR A 115 -4.50 5.26 -11.34
CA THR A 115 -5.79 5.91 -11.59
C THR A 115 -6.91 5.10 -10.96
N MET A 116 -7.61 5.67 -9.99
CA MET A 116 -8.79 5.07 -9.34
C MET A 116 -10.01 5.98 -9.52
N ALA A 117 -11.21 5.40 -9.38
CA ALA A 117 -12.45 6.18 -9.36
C ALA A 117 -12.54 7.08 -8.13
N GLU A 118 -12.00 6.62 -7.00
CA GLU A 118 -11.96 7.33 -5.72
C GLU A 118 -10.67 6.96 -4.96
N TYR A 119 -10.21 7.89 -4.11
CA TYR A 119 -9.10 7.70 -3.18
C TYR A 119 -9.60 7.84 -1.74
N GLY A 120 -8.90 7.20 -0.80
CA GLY A 120 -9.24 7.25 0.61
C GLY A 120 -9.14 8.67 1.16
N HIS A 121 -10.27 9.22 1.61
CA HIS A 121 -10.31 10.52 2.24
C HIS A 121 -9.93 10.41 3.73
N ILE A 122 -8.93 11.18 4.16
CA ILE A 122 -8.51 11.22 5.56
C ILE A 122 -9.55 11.99 6.40
N SER A 123 -9.89 11.44 7.55
CA SER A 123 -10.70 12.10 8.57
C SER A 123 -9.83 13.07 9.36
N ALA A 124 -10.28 14.32 9.45
CA ALA A 124 -9.67 15.33 10.32
C ALA A 124 -10.29 15.37 11.73
N VAL A 125 -11.25 14.47 12.01
CA VAL A 125 -11.92 14.40 13.32
C VAL A 125 -10.91 14.01 14.39
N ASP A 126 -10.94 14.69 15.52
CA ASP A 126 -10.13 14.34 16.68
C ASP A 126 -10.41 12.89 17.10
N TYR A 127 -9.35 12.10 17.24
CA TYR A 127 -9.42 10.70 17.63
C TYR A 127 -10.03 10.50 19.02
N GLU A 128 -9.96 11.49 19.91
CA GLU A 128 -10.62 11.44 21.21
C GLU A 128 -12.14 11.60 21.08
N ALA A 129 -12.60 12.35 20.07
CA ALA A 129 -14.03 12.59 19.84
C ALA A 129 -14.76 11.37 19.27
N ILE A 130 -14.05 10.42 18.64
CA ILE A 130 -14.66 9.20 18.09
C ILE A 130 -14.78 8.07 19.12
N GLN A 131 -14.37 8.30 20.38
CA GLN A 131 -14.56 7.33 21.46
C GLN A 131 -16.04 6.94 21.61
N GLY A 132 -16.30 5.65 21.79
CA GLY A 132 -17.66 5.09 21.89
C GLY A 132 -18.43 5.00 20.57
N HIS A 133 -17.88 5.45 19.45
CA HIS A 133 -18.56 5.41 18.16
C HIS A 133 -18.32 4.11 17.40
N ALA A 134 -19.30 3.73 16.57
CA ALA A 134 -19.16 2.63 15.63
C ALA A 134 -18.21 3.00 14.48
N VAL A 135 -17.39 2.05 14.08
CA VAL A 135 -16.39 2.19 13.02
C VAL A 135 -16.30 0.91 12.20
N GLU A 136 -15.81 1.06 10.97
CA GLU A 136 -15.49 -0.06 10.10
C GLU A 136 -13.99 -0.16 9.90
N TYR A 137 -13.45 -1.35 9.69
CA TYR A 137 -12.04 -1.53 9.32
C TYR A 137 -11.96 -2.53 8.18
N ALA A 138 -10.93 -2.44 7.35
CA ALA A 138 -10.80 -3.31 6.20
C ALA A 138 -9.36 -3.83 6.04
N GLY A 139 -9.23 -5.03 5.47
CA GLY A 139 -7.93 -5.67 5.32
C GLY A 139 -7.91 -6.90 4.42
N TYR A 140 -6.69 -7.27 4.02
CA TYR A 140 -6.38 -8.46 3.23
C TYR A 140 -5.56 -9.50 4.03
N GLY A 141 -5.69 -9.52 5.35
CA GLY A 141 -5.02 -10.48 6.23
C GLY A 141 -5.55 -11.92 6.12
N PHE A 142 -4.98 -12.84 6.89
CA PHE A 142 -5.33 -14.26 6.81
C PHE A 142 -6.68 -14.59 7.41
N THR A 143 -7.24 -15.77 7.08
CA THR A 143 -8.51 -16.25 7.68
C THR A 143 -8.35 -17.34 8.74
N GLN A 144 -7.17 -17.95 8.86
CA GLN A 144 -6.93 -19.06 9.78
C GLN A 144 -6.26 -18.58 11.07
N LYS A 145 -6.83 -18.96 12.21
CA LYS A 145 -6.26 -18.70 13.54
C LYS A 145 -5.08 -19.62 13.85
N ASP A 146 -5.03 -20.78 13.20
CA ASP A 146 -4.03 -21.81 13.46
C ASP A 146 -2.80 -21.63 12.58
N LEU A 147 -1.85 -20.84 13.08
CA LEU A 147 -0.55 -20.58 12.43
C LEU A 147 0.46 -21.72 12.64
N THR A 148 0.04 -22.87 13.22
CA THR A 148 0.92 -24.03 13.46
C THR A 148 1.03 -24.97 12.25
N LYS A 149 0.11 -24.86 11.28
CA LYS A 149 0.22 -25.54 9.99
C LYS A 149 1.25 -24.83 9.12
N ASP A 150 1.84 -25.56 8.18
CA ASP A 150 2.83 -25.09 7.21
C ASP A 150 2.47 -23.69 6.67
N ILE A 151 3.13 -22.69 7.26
CA ILE A 151 2.84 -21.28 7.09
C ILE A 151 2.92 -20.91 5.59
N ALA A 152 3.79 -21.58 4.83
CA ALA A 152 3.94 -21.38 3.40
C ALA A 152 2.68 -21.79 2.60
N ARG A 153 1.99 -22.86 3.00
CA ARG A 153 0.72 -23.28 2.37
C ARG A 153 -0.43 -22.34 2.71
N VAL A 154 -0.51 -21.90 3.97
CA VAL A 154 -1.49 -20.88 4.40
C VAL A 154 -1.27 -19.58 3.61
N PHE A 155 0.00 -19.22 3.35
CA PHE A 155 0.33 -18.05 2.53
C PHE A 155 -0.04 -18.21 1.06
N GLN A 156 -0.10 -19.42 0.49
CA GLN A 156 -0.47 -19.67 -0.91
C GLN A 156 -1.99 -19.74 -1.10
N ASP A 157 -2.68 -20.48 -0.24
CA ASP A 157 -4.12 -20.74 -0.37
C ASP A 157 -4.98 -19.48 -0.19
N ASP A 158 -4.43 -18.45 0.45
CA ASP A 158 -5.16 -17.25 0.83
C ASP A 158 -4.80 -16.02 -0.02
N GLN A 159 -3.94 -16.14 -1.04
CA GLN A 159 -3.51 -14.98 -1.86
C GLN A 159 -4.59 -14.42 -2.78
N ILE A 160 -5.73 -15.08 -2.95
CA ILE A 160 -6.71 -14.80 -4.00
C ILE A 160 -8.10 -14.63 -3.38
N ARG A 161 -8.41 -13.44 -2.86
CA ARG A 161 -9.70 -13.12 -2.22
C ARG A 161 -10.00 -11.62 -2.25
N PRO A 162 -11.28 -11.24 -2.26
CA PRO A 162 -11.71 -9.85 -2.17
C PRO A 162 -11.36 -9.22 -0.82
N LEU A 163 -11.45 -7.89 -0.76
CA LEU A 163 -11.34 -7.13 0.47
C LEU A 163 -12.41 -7.58 1.44
N GLN A 164 -12.10 -7.48 2.72
CA GLN A 164 -13.09 -7.77 3.75
C GLN A 164 -13.18 -6.63 4.73
N ILE A 165 -14.39 -6.46 5.23
CA ILE A 165 -14.79 -5.37 6.10
C ILE A 165 -15.23 -5.95 7.43
N GLY A 166 -14.78 -5.29 8.49
CA GLY A 166 -15.25 -5.53 9.83
C GLY A 166 -15.75 -4.31 10.54
N SER A 167 -16.41 -4.57 11.66
CA SER A 167 -17.08 -3.54 12.44
C SER A 167 -16.74 -3.67 13.92
N GLY A 168 -16.65 -2.54 14.58
CA GLY A 168 -16.36 -2.46 15.99
C GLY A 168 -16.82 -1.14 16.59
N ILE A 169 -16.56 -0.98 17.87
CA ILE A 169 -16.77 0.27 18.60
C ILE A 169 -15.42 0.73 19.12
N VAL A 170 -15.14 2.02 18.96
CA VAL A 170 -13.97 2.63 19.56
C VAL A 170 -14.11 2.57 21.08
N SER A 171 -13.17 1.90 21.73
CA SER A 171 -13.15 1.72 23.18
C SER A 171 -11.92 2.40 23.77
N LYS A 172 -12.01 2.69 25.06
CA LYS A 172 -10.84 3.09 25.84
C LYS A 172 -9.83 1.95 25.82
N CYS A 173 -8.57 2.30 25.66
CA CYS A 173 -7.47 1.37 25.75
C CYS A 173 -7.20 1.05 27.22
N GLU A 174 -7.13 -0.23 27.56
CA GLU A 174 -6.53 -0.65 28.83
C GLU A 174 -5.07 -0.17 28.87
N SER A 175 -4.43 -0.06 30.04
CA SER A 175 -3.10 0.53 30.14
C SER A 175 -2.05 -0.29 29.36
N ILE A 176 -1.78 0.11 28.13
CA ILE A 176 -0.98 -0.67 27.20
C ILE A 176 0.51 -0.33 27.20
N GLY A 177 0.94 0.55 28.11
CA GLY A 177 2.32 1.04 28.15
C GLY A 177 2.77 1.79 26.89
N VAL A 178 1.85 2.18 26.00
CA VAL A 178 2.13 2.99 24.81
C VAL A 178 1.81 4.44 25.13
N SER A 179 2.83 5.30 25.13
CA SER A 179 2.66 6.73 25.40
C SER A 179 2.25 7.55 24.17
N ALA A 180 2.30 6.97 22.96
CA ALA A 180 1.84 7.60 21.73
C ALA A 180 0.30 7.57 21.62
N PRO A 181 -0.34 8.54 20.94
CA PRO A 181 -1.78 8.50 20.65
C PRO A 181 -2.18 7.19 19.97
N HIS A 182 -3.26 6.57 20.45
CA HIS A 182 -3.72 5.28 19.96
C HIS A 182 -5.24 5.12 20.13
N ILE A 183 -5.86 4.38 19.22
CA ILE A 183 -7.27 3.98 19.27
C ILE A 183 -7.35 2.49 19.56
N CYS A 184 -8.27 2.10 20.42
CA CYS A 184 -8.62 0.70 20.64
C CYS A 184 -9.99 0.37 20.08
N LEU A 185 -10.12 -0.81 19.51
CA LEU A 185 -11.41 -1.34 19.09
C LEU A 185 -11.84 -2.50 19.96
N ALA A 186 -13.09 -2.42 20.40
CA ALA A 186 -13.85 -3.58 20.83
C ALA A 186 -14.56 -4.17 19.60
N SER A 187 -14.41 -5.47 19.39
CA SER A 187 -15.16 -6.19 18.35
C SER A 187 -16.66 -6.07 18.59
N LYS A 188 -17.45 -6.04 17.52
CA LYS A 188 -18.92 -6.09 17.60
C LYS A 188 -19.38 -7.24 18.51
N CYS A 189 -20.18 -6.90 19.53
CA CYS A 189 -20.79 -7.90 20.42
C CYS A 189 -21.68 -8.84 19.60
N SER A 190 -21.20 -10.05 19.37
CA SER A 190 -21.96 -11.10 18.70
C SER A 190 -21.44 -12.47 19.11
N ASN A 191 -22.21 -13.52 18.84
CA ASN A 191 -21.77 -14.91 19.02
C ASN A 191 -20.59 -15.28 18.10
N LYS A 192 -20.21 -14.37 17.20
CA LYS A 192 -19.14 -14.50 16.23
C LYS A 192 -18.03 -13.48 16.54
N LEU A 193 -16.94 -13.92 17.19
CA LEU A 193 -15.75 -13.07 17.35
C LEU A 193 -15.28 -12.58 15.99
N GLN A 194 -15.18 -11.27 15.83
CA GLN A 194 -14.64 -10.62 14.64
C GLN A 194 -13.28 -10.02 14.96
N GLN A 195 -12.26 -10.31 14.16
CA GLN A 195 -10.91 -9.85 14.48
C GLN A 195 -10.01 -9.68 13.26
N THR A 196 -9.06 -8.75 13.37
CA THR A 196 -7.91 -8.66 12.46
C THR A 196 -6.93 -9.81 12.71
N LEU A 197 -6.25 -10.21 11.65
CA LEU A 197 -5.22 -11.25 11.59
C LEU A 197 -3.98 -10.70 10.86
N PRO A 198 -2.83 -11.40 10.89
CA PRO A 198 -1.64 -10.93 10.18
C PRO A 198 -1.97 -10.64 8.71
N GLY A 199 -1.42 -9.56 8.15
CA GLY A 199 -1.75 -9.05 6.82
C GLY A 199 -2.87 -7.99 6.78
N ASP A 200 -3.72 -7.90 7.80
CA ASP A 200 -4.65 -6.76 7.94
C ASP A 200 -3.92 -5.50 8.45
N THR A 201 -2.75 -5.69 9.07
CA THR A 201 -1.94 -4.59 9.61
C THR A 201 -1.56 -3.59 8.53
N GLY A 202 -1.57 -2.31 8.87
CA GLY A 202 -1.46 -1.18 7.94
C GLY A 202 -2.79 -0.80 7.27
N GLY A 203 -3.83 -1.61 7.42
CA GLY A 203 -5.16 -1.35 6.86
C GLY A 203 -5.92 -0.22 7.55
N PRO A 204 -6.92 0.38 6.88
CA PRO A 204 -7.66 1.53 7.40
C PRO A 204 -8.68 1.16 8.48
N LEU A 205 -8.85 2.08 9.42
CA LEU A 205 -10.04 2.26 10.23
C LEU A 205 -10.85 3.43 9.66
N PHE A 206 -12.10 3.18 9.34
CA PHE A 206 -13.05 4.15 8.81
C PHE A 206 -13.99 4.68 9.89
N PHE A 207 -14.09 6.00 9.96
CA PHE A 207 -15.12 6.72 10.69
C PHE A 207 -15.91 7.58 9.69
N ASN A 208 -17.22 7.33 9.57
CA ASN A 208 -18.09 7.98 8.58
C ASN A 208 -17.54 7.92 7.14
N GLY A 209 -17.04 6.75 6.74
CA GLY A 209 -16.48 6.50 5.40
C GLY A 209 -15.12 7.14 5.13
N LYS A 210 -14.52 7.84 6.10
CA LYS A 210 -13.19 8.46 6.00
C LYS A 210 -12.17 7.70 6.84
N VAL A 211 -10.93 7.65 6.36
CA VAL A 211 -9.81 6.98 7.06
C VAL A 211 -9.46 7.79 8.30
N ALA A 212 -9.73 7.26 9.48
CA ALA A 212 -9.45 7.92 10.75
C ALA A 212 -8.18 7.38 11.45
N ALA A 213 -7.81 6.13 11.18
CA ALA A 213 -6.66 5.50 11.79
C ALA A 213 -6.09 4.37 10.91
N VAL A 214 -4.89 3.92 11.25
CA VAL A 214 -4.19 2.80 10.60
C VAL A 214 -4.05 1.66 11.59
N HIS A 215 -4.35 0.43 11.19
CA HIS A 215 -4.20 -0.76 12.03
C HIS A 215 -2.73 -1.06 12.29
N VAL A 216 -2.34 -1.23 13.56
CA VAL A 216 -0.93 -1.43 13.93
C VAL A 216 -0.70 -2.81 14.53
N GLY A 217 -1.70 -3.34 15.24
CA GLY A 217 -1.60 -4.69 15.77
C GLY A 217 -2.61 -5.00 16.86
N SER A 218 -2.26 -6.00 17.65
CA SER A 218 -3.06 -6.53 18.74
C SER A 218 -2.17 -6.88 19.94
N GLN A 219 -2.67 -6.72 21.15
CA GLN A 219 -1.94 -7.06 22.37
C GLN A 219 -2.30 -8.43 22.91
N THR A 220 -3.50 -8.91 22.64
CA THR A 220 -3.92 -10.23 23.09
C THR A 220 -4.60 -11.00 21.95
N LEU A 221 -4.69 -12.32 22.11
CA LEU A 221 -5.58 -13.16 21.31
C LEU A 221 -7.07 -12.82 21.56
N ASN A 222 -7.37 -12.07 22.62
CA ASN A 222 -8.72 -11.71 23.06
C ASN A 222 -8.96 -10.18 22.97
N SER A 223 -9.36 -9.78 21.77
CA SER A 223 -10.30 -8.68 21.45
C SER A 223 -9.83 -7.21 21.35
N ILE A 224 -8.77 -6.73 22.02
CA ILE A 224 -8.38 -5.31 21.89
C ILE A 224 -7.37 -5.13 20.76
N ARG A 225 -7.76 -4.34 19.74
CA ARG A 225 -6.95 -4.02 18.55
C ARG A 225 -6.54 -2.56 18.56
N TYR A 226 -5.28 -2.27 18.19
CA TYR A 226 -4.68 -0.94 18.30
C TYR A 226 -4.46 -0.34 16.93
N TYR A 227 -4.77 0.95 16.85
CA TYR A 227 -4.67 1.75 15.66
C TYR A 227 -3.94 3.05 15.97
N THR A 228 -3.10 3.51 15.05
CA THR A 228 -2.50 4.86 15.12
C THR A 228 -3.50 5.84 14.51
N PRO A 229 -4.06 6.78 15.31
CA PRO A 229 -4.98 7.80 14.80
C PRO A 229 -4.25 8.74 13.85
N LEU A 230 -4.97 9.27 12.85
CA LEU A 230 -4.39 10.21 11.87
C LEU A 230 -4.47 11.67 12.32
N SER A 231 -5.43 12.02 13.18
CA SER A 231 -5.68 13.42 13.57
C SER A 231 -4.44 14.14 14.14
N PRO A 232 -3.54 13.50 14.93
CA PRO A 232 -2.33 14.17 15.41
C PRO A 232 -1.25 14.37 14.34
N TYR A 233 -1.36 13.68 13.20
CA TYR A 233 -0.32 13.60 12.17
C TYR A 233 -0.73 14.22 10.83
N LEU A 234 -1.90 14.87 10.74
CA LEU A 234 -2.40 15.48 9.50
C LEU A 234 -1.40 16.45 8.88
N THR A 235 -0.75 17.29 9.70
CA THR A 235 0.27 18.24 9.23
C THR A 235 1.46 17.54 8.60
N TRP A 236 1.91 16.42 9.18
CA TRP A 236 3.00 15.63 8.61
C TRP A 236 2.58 14.98 7.28
N ILE A 237 1.40 14.37 7.23
CA ILE A 237 0.86 13.74 6.02
C ILE A 237 0.75 14.77 4.90
N GLN A 238 0.15 15.92 5.17
CA GLN A 238 -0.01 17.02 4.21
C GLN A 238 1.33 17.57 3.75
N LYS A 239 2.32 17.71 4.65
CA LYS A 239 3.66 18.16 4.30
C LYS A 239 4.34 17.19 3.32
N VAL A 240 4.29 15.89 3.59
CA VAL A 240 4.94 14.88 2.74
C VAL A 240 4.27 14.79 1.37
N ILE A 241 2.94 14.73 1.33
CA ILE A 241 2.16 14.64 0.07
C ILE A 241 2.22 15.97 -0.71
N GLY A 242 2.34 17.10 -0.03
CA GLY A 242 2.46 18.41 -0.67
C GLY A 242 3.88 18.77 -1.15
N ASP A 243 4.90 17.99 -0.80
CA ASP A 243 6.30 18.34 -1.09
C ASP A 243 6.64 18.09 -2.56
N GLN A 244 6.59 19.14 -3.37
CA GLN A 244 6.92 19.09 -4.79
C GLN A 244 8.38 18.71 -5.07
N HIS A 245 9.31 18.95 -4.14
CA HIS A 245 10.69 18.55 -4.31
C HIS A 245 10.85 17.04 -4.17
N LEU A 246 10.16 16.42 -3.21
CA LEU A 246 10.09 14.97 -3.09
C LEU A 246 9.47 14.35 -4.35
N HIS A 247 8.35 14.88 -4.84
CA HIS A 247 7.73 14.43 -6.09
C HIS A 247 8.72 14.44 -7.27
N ARG A 248 9.42 15.55 -7.47
CA ARG A 248 10.41 15.68 -8.55
C ARG A 248 11.57 14.72 -8.39
N LYS A 249 12.15 14.66 -7.18
CA LYS A 249 13.29 13.79 -6.86
C LYS A 249 12.94 12.32 -7.12
N TYR A 250 11.75 11.88 -6.68
CA TYR A 250 11.30 10.52 -6.91
C TYR A 250 11.08 10.26 -8.40
N SER A 251 10.33 11.11 -9.11
CA SER A 251 10.14 10.98 -10.56
C SER A 251 11.46 10.90 -11.36
N GLU A 252 12.48 11.67 -10.96
CA GLU A 252 13.81 11.64 -11.60
C GLU A 252 14.60 10.35 -11.30
N LEU A 253 14.50 9.82 -10.07
CA LEU A 253 15.10 8.52 -9.71
C LEU A 253 14.48 7.37 -10.51
N PHE A 254 13.19 7.45 -10.87
CA PHE A 254 12.55 6.45 -11.73
C PHE A 254 12.96 6.55 -13.18
N ASN A 255 12.97 7.75 -13.76
CA ASN A 255 13.41 7.94 -15.14
C ASN A 255 14.86 7.48 -15.37
N THR A 256 15.71 7.59 -14.35
CA THR A 256 17.08 7.07 -14.41
C THR A 256 17.13 5.56 -14.17
N SER A 257 16.32 5.01 -13.26
CA SER A 257 16.26 3.56 -13.00
C SER A 257 15.62 2.76 -14.14
N SER A 258 14.56 3.26 -14.77
CA SER A 258 13.91 2.65 -15.93
C SER A 258 14.83 2.66 -17.16
N ALA A 259 15.55 3.77 -17.40
CA ALA A 259 16.57 3.85 -18.45
C ALA A 259 17.76 2.88 -18.22
N ILE A 260 18.03 2.48 -16.99
CA ILE A 260 19.06 1.47 -16.67
C ILE A 260 18.50 0.04 -16.82
N GLN A 261 17.22 -0.19 -16.51
CA GLN A 261 16.56 -1.49 -16.70
C GLN A 261 16.30 -1.80 -18.19
N ASP A 262 15.90 -0.82 -19.00
CA ASP A 262 15.78 -0.99 -20.45
C ASP A 262 17.11 -1.38 -21.09
N LYS A 263 18.22 -0.78 -20.61
CA LYS A 263 19.58 -1.14 -21.04
C LYS A 263 20.02 -2.55 -20.62
N ARG A 264 19.38 -3.17 -19.61
CA ARG A 264 19.63 -4.58 -19.23
C ARG A 264 18.73 -5.55 -19.98
N ALA A 265 17.54 -5.13 -20.42
CA ALA A 265 16.62 -5.95 -21.21
C ALA A 265 17.02 -6.00 -22.70
N SER A 266 17.60 -4.93 -23.23
CA SER A 266 18.21 -4.93 -24.56
C SER A 266 19.68 -5.36 -24.47
N GLY A 267 19.97 -6.63 -24.73
CA GLY A 267 21.32 -7.15 -24.95
C GLY A 267 21.95 -6.62 -26.25
N LEU A 268 22.04 -5.30 -26.40
CA LEU A 268 22.67 -4.59 -27.51
C LEU A 268 23.49 -3.43 -26.94
N CYS A 269 24.81 -3.63 -26.95
CA CYS A 269 25.79 -2.59 -26.71
C CYS A 269 25.58 -1.38 -27.63
N HIS A 270 26.04 -0.21 -27.16
CA HIS A 270 26.11 1.11 -27.78
C HIS A 270 24.88 2.02 -27.67
N VAL A 271 24.89 2.89 -26.65
CA VAL A 271 24.78 4.34 -26.88
C VAL A 271 25.69 5.07 -25.89
N SER A 272 26.86 5.52 -26.39
CA SER A 272 27.65 6.56 -25.76
C SER A 272 26.90 7.88 -25.91
N PHE A 273 26.25 8.34 -24.83
CA PHE A 273 25.81 9.74 -24.77
C PHE A 273 27.02 10.61 -24.45
N CYS A 274 27.57 11.26 -25.47
CA CYS A 274 28.47 12.39 -25.31
C CYS A 274 27.72 13.56 -24.64
N ARG A 275 27.62 13.57 -23.31
CA ARG A 275 27.34 14.82 -22.55
C ARG A 275 28.66 15.58 -22.37
N GLY A 276 29.11 16.19 -23.46
CA GLY A 276 30.32 17.00 -23.50
C GLY A 276 30.13 18.30 -24.27
N CYS A 277 28.96 18.94 -24.18
CA CYS A 277 28.74 20.24 -24.82
C CYS A 277 27.58 21.03 -24.21
N PHE A 278 27.55 21.23 -22.88
CA PHE A 278 26.67 22.24 -22.27
C PHE A 278 27.21 22.79 -20.94
N LEU A 279 28.53 22.95 -20.80
CA LEU A 279 29.14 23.68 -19.67
C LEU A 279 30.41 24.46 -20.10
N LYS A 280 30.44 25.01 -21.33
CA LYS A 280 31.60 25.77 -21.83
C LYS A 280 31.40 27.29 -21.87
N LYS A 281 30.19 27.81 -21.67
CA LYS A 281 29.90 29.26 -21.73
C LYS A 281 29.99 30.00 -20.39
N GLU A 282 29.87 29.31 -19.24
CA GLU A 282 29.89 29.98 -17.93
C GLU A 282 31.25 29.95 -17.21
N PHE A 283 32.09 28.95 -17.47
CA PHE A 283 33.39 28.84 -16.78
C PHE A 283 34.47 29.78 -17.34
N ILE A 284 34.41 30.11 -18.64
CA ILE A 284 35.37 31.01 -19.31
C ILE A 284 35.07 32.49 -18.98
N LYS A 285 33.85 32.82 -18.55
CA LYS A 285 33.44 34.20 -18.24
C LYS A 285 34.00 34.72 -16.90
N ASN A 286 34.44 33.82 -16.01
CA ASN A 286 34.83 34.15 -14.63
C ASN A 286 36.33 33.97 -14.30
N ASN A 287 37.18 33.53 -15.24
CA ASN A 287 38.63 33.32 -14.98
C ASN A 287 39.49 33.59 -16.23
N PRO A 288 39.91 34.84 -16.50
CA PRO A 288 40.64 35.19 -17.72
C PRO A 288 42.13 34.82 -17.72
N SER A 289 42.67 34.15 -16.70
CA SER A 289 44.10 33.84 -16.57
C SER A 289 44.50 32.40 -16.92
N PHE A 290 43.57 31.53 -17.32
CA PHE A 290 43.88 30.13 -17.66
C PHE A 290 43.68 29.82 -19.15
N SER A 291 44.43 30.52 -20.01
CA SER A 291 44.49 30.23 -21.44
C SER A 291 45.93 29.93 -21.85
N ARG A 292 46.39 28.70 -21.61
CA ARG A 292 47.44 28.06 -22.43
C ARG A 292 47.55 26.57 -22.11
N LYS A 293 47.46 25.77 -23.19
CA LYS A 293 47.72 24.32 -23.32
C LYS A 293 46.61 23.37 -22.86
N LEU A 294 45.77 22.97 -23.81
CA LEU A 294 45.33 21.58 -24.00
C LEU A 294 44.67 21.49 -25.39
N ALA A 295 45.36 20.87 -26.33
CA ALA A 295 44.84 20.52 -27.66
C ALA A 295 44.19 19.14 -27.59
N PHE A 296 42.99 19.00 -28.15
CA PHE A 296 42.29 17.72 -28.34
C PHE A 296 41.82 17.58 -29.80
N PRO A 297 41.77 16.35 -30.34
CA PRO A 297 41.69 16.06 -31.78
C PRO A 297 40.30 16.32 -32.42
N PRO A 298 40.21 16.40 -33.77
CA PRO A 298 38.99 16.77 -34.47
C PRO A 298 37.97 15.62 -34.57
N CYS A 299 36.68 15.97 -34.60
CA CYS A 299 35.57 15.07 -34.87
C CYS A 299 35.20 15.17 -36.35
N ASP A 300 35.33 14.08 -37.12
CA ASP A 300 34.78 13.98 -38.48
C ASP A 300 33.82 12.79 -38.62
N SER A 301 32.72 13.06 -39.34
CA SER A 301 31.67 12.16 -39.89
C SER A 301 30.54 11.65 -38.97
N CYS A 302 29.37 12.31 -39.06
CA CYS A 302 28.04 11.76 -38.77
C CYS A 302 27.41 11.27 -40.08
N PHE A 303 26.97 10.01 -40.14
CA PHE A 303 26.11 9.50 -41.22
C PHE A 303 24.64 9.48 -40.76
N GLN A 304 23.74 9.98 -41.61
CA GLN A 304 22.30 9.97 -41.42
C GLN A 304 21.70 8.57 -41.64
N ILE A 305 20.70 8.19 -40.81
CA ILE A 305 19.60 7.32 -41.24
C ILE A 305 18.28 7.93 -40.75
N ARG A 306 17.36 8.18 -41.70
CA ARG A 306 15.95 8.58 -41.49
C ARG A 306 15.10 7.36 -41.15
N VAL A 307 14.17 7.45 -40.18
CA VAL A 307 12.90 6.70 -40.21
C VAL A 307 11.74 7.52 -39.58
N VAL A 308 10.83 7.91 -40.48
CA VAL A 308 9.36 8.07 -40.43
C VAL A 308 8.63 8.28 -39.08
N VAL A 309 7.96 9.43 -38.95
CA VAL A 309 6.90 9.72 -37.96
C VAL A 309 5.54 9.57 -38.66
N TYR A 310 4.66 8.71 -38.17
CA TYR A 310 3.25 8.68 -38.59
C TYR A 310 2.44 9.69 -37.75
N ARG A 311 1.79 10.65 -38.42
CA ARG A 311 0.73 11.49 -37.84
C ARG A 311 -0.62 10.80 -38.06
N PHE A 312 -1.39 10.63 -36.99
CA PHE A 312 -2.82 10.33 -37.07
C PHE A 312 -3.59 11.59 -37.46
N ALA A 313 -4.46 11.47 -38.46
CA ALA A 313 -5.44 12.48 -38.84
C ALA A 313 -6.77 12.18 -38.13
N SER A 314 -7.34 13.20 -37.48
CA SER A 314 -8.71 13.19 -36.98
C SER A 314 -9.70 13.27 -38.15
N ILE A 315 -10.78 12.49 -38.07
CA ILE A 315 -11.94 12.56 -38.97
C ILE A 315 -13.12 13.09 -38.14
N ILE A 316 -13.65 14.22 -38.63
CA ILE A 316 -14.83 15.01 -38.25
C ILE A 316 -14.74 15.78 -36.93
#